data_AF-A0A7Z8E3G5-F1
#
_entry.id   AF-A0A7Z8E3G5-F1
#
_cell.length_a   1.000
_cell.length_b   1.000
_cell.length_c   1.000
_cell.angle_alpha   90.00
_cell.angle_beta   90.00
_cell.angle_gamma   90.00
#
_symmetry.space_group_name_H-M   'P 1'
#
loop_
_entity.id
_entity.type
_entity.pdbx_description
1 polymer ?
#
loop_
_entity_poly.entity_id
_entity_poly.type
_entity_poly.pdbx_seq_one_letter_code
_entity_poly.pdbx_strand_id
1 'polypeptide(L)'
;MLDLKNKITKYISTNNGTSFVEIENIFEENNYEYNGNVAFCNRENTNIIFWTGWKQEAINIMVELLNDKKIVMEPCELLIYLVDGKRLKLPILNKPSDAKELCWLPVSFKIKGV
;
A
#
# COMPACT_ATOMS: atom_id res chain seq x y z
N MET A 1 5.61 -7.47 -15.80
CA MET A 1 5.99 -6.47 -14.77
C MET A 1 5.71 -5.03 -15.22
N LEU A 2 6.24 -4.55 -16.35
CA LEU A 2 5.99 -3.17 -16.82
C LEU A 2 4.49 -2.87 -17.02
N ASP A 3 3.75 -3.84 -17.56
CA ASP A 3 2.31 -3.74 -17.76
C ASP A 3 1.53 -3.51 -16.46
N LEU A 4 1.88 -4.25 -15.39
CA LEU A 4 1.21 -4.16 -14.09
C LEU A 4 1.49 -2.82 -13.39
N LYS A 5 2.74 -2.33 -13.45
CA LYS A 5 3.10 -0.99 -12.97
C LYS A 5 2.29 0.12 -13.66
N ASN A 6 2.08 -0.01 -14.97
CA ASN A 6 1.29 0.95 -15.74
C ASN A 6 -0.19 0.90 -15.36
N LYS A 7 -0.75 -0.30 -15.16
CA LYS A 7 -2.14 -0.48 -14.68
C LYS A 7 -2.36 0.13 -13.31
N ILE A 8 -1.46 -0.13 -12.35
CA ILE A 8 -1.49 0.48 -11.01
C ILE A 8 -1.41 2.00 -11.11
N THR A 9 -0.43 2.54 -11.83
CA THR A 9 -0.28 4.00 -11.99
C THR A 9 -1.52 4.62 -12.64
N LYS A 10 -2.08 3.99 -13.67
CA LYS A 10 -3.29 4.46 -14.34
C LYS A 10 -4.48 4.48 -13.38
N TYR A 11 -4.67 3.42 -12.60
CA TYR A 11 -5.75 3.35 -11.61
C TYR A 11 -5.62 4.47 -10.55
N ILE A 12 -4.41 4.65 -10.00
CA ILE A 12 -4.14 5.70 -9.02
C ILE A 12 -4.38 7.11 -9.60
N SER A 13 -4.12 7.31 -10.89
CA SER A 13 -4.35 8.61 -11.55
C SER A 13 -5.81 9.03 -11.64
N THR A 14 -6.74 8.08 -11.60
CA THR A 14 -8.18 8.35 -11.62
C THR A 14 -8.84 8.17 -10.25
N ASN A 15 -8.13 7.57 -9.29
CA ASN A 15 -8.64 7.23 -7.96
C ASN A 15 -7.66 7.71 -6.88
N ASN A 16 -7.67 9.01 -6.60
CA ASN A 16 -6.89 9.55 -5.50
C ASN A 16 -7.32 8.92 -4.17
N GLY A 17 -6.34 8.50 -3.36
CA GLY A 17 -6.64 7.78 -2.13
C GLY A 17 -6.69 6.26 -2.30
N THR A 18 -6.15 5.72 -3.40
CA THR A 18 -6.08 4.28 -3.66
C THR A 18 -5.42 3.54 -2.48
N SER A 19 -6.09 2.54 -1.92
CA SER A 19 -5.58 1.72 -0.82
C SER A 19 -4.73 0.54 -1.31
N PHE A 20 -4.05 -0.16 -0.39
CA PHE A 20 -3.41 -1.43 -0.73
C PHE A 20 -4.43 -2.49 -1.17
N VAL A 21 -5.66 -2.44 -0.67
CA VAL A 21 -6.73 -3.38 -1.02
C VAL A 21 -7.14 -3.23 -2.47
N GLU A 22 -7.27 -1.99 -2.95
CA GLU A 22 -7.57 -1.71 -4.35
C GLU A 22 -6.44 -2.17 -5.29
N ILE A 23 -5.17 -2.10 -4.84
CA ILE A 23 -4.05 -2.66 -5.60
C ILE A 23 -4.12 -4.20 -5.67
N GLU A 24 -4.58 -4.86 -4.60
CA GLU A 24 -4.85 -6.31 -4.65
C GLU A 24 -5.90 -6.66 -5.70
N ASN A 25 -6.98 -5.87 -5.82
CA ASN A 25 -7.97 -6.07 -6.88
C ASN A 25 -7.33 -6.01 -8.27
N ILE A 26 -6.40 -5.06 -8.50
CA ILE A 26 -5.64 -4.98 -9.76
C ILE A 26 -4.78 -6.23 -9.96
N PHE A 27 -4.16 -6.77 -8.90
CA PHE A 27 -3.43 -8.03 -9.01
C PHE A 27 -4.34 -9.21 -9.39
N GLU A 28 -5.51 -9.32 -8.73
CA GLU A 28 -6.50 -10.37 -8.98
C GLU A 28 -7.05 -10.30 -10.42
N GLU A 29 -7.46 -9.13 -10.89
CA GLU A 29 -7.94 -8.90 -12.26
C GLU A 29 -6.91 -9.28 -13.34
N ASN A 30 -5.62 -9.25 -12.97
CA ASN A 30 -4.51 -9.57 -13.86
C ASN A 30 -3.93 -10.97 -13.64
N ASN A 31 -4.60 -11.81 -12.84
CA ASN A 31 -4.13 -13.16 -12.44
C ASN A 31 -2.68 -13.15 -11.91
N TYR A 32 -2.29 -12.07 -11.22
CA TYR A 32 -0.98 -11.94 -10.62
C TYR A 32 -1.01 -12.51 -9.20
N GLU A 33 -0.35 -13.63 -8.99
CA GLU A 33 -0.23 -14.25 -7.66
C GLU A 33 0.62 -13.37 -6.74
N TYR A 34 0.00 -12.56 -5.90
CA TYR A 34 0.70 -11.61 -5.02
C TYR A 34 0.83 -12.08 -3.58
N ASN A 35 0.07 -13.10 -3.17
CA ASN A 35 0.05 -13.61 -1.80
C ASN A 35 1.45 -14.07 -1.34
N GLY A 36 1.79 -13.78 -0.08
CA GLY A 36 3.05 -14.13 0.53
C GLY A 36 3.07 -13.81 2.02
N ASN A 37 4.27 -13.63 2.58
CA ASN A 37 4.48 -13.42 4.01
C ASN A 37 5.37 -12.20 4.32
N VAL A 38 5.55 -11.30 3.34
CA VAL A 38 6.36 -10.09 3.47
C VAL A 38 5.45 -8.92 3.84
N ALA A 39 5.95 -8.08 4.76
CA ALA A 39 5.30 -6.84 5.16
C ALA A 39 5.95 -5.64 4.47
N PHE A 40 5.11 -4.72 4.00
CA PHE A 40 5.52 -3.37 3.63
C PHE A 40 5.57 -2.53 4.92
N CYS A 41 6.77 -2.13 5.34
CA CYS A 41 6.99 -1.38 6.59
C CYS A 41 7.70 -0.04 6.34
N ASN A 42 7.65 0.84 7.35
CA ASN A 42 8.41 2.08 7.35
C ASN A 42 9.92 1.77 7.43
N ARG A 43 10.71 2.45 6.58
CA ARG A 43 12.16 2.26 6.49
C ARG A 43 12.91 2.68 7.76
N GLU A 44 12.44 3.71 8.45
CA GLU A 44 13.07 4.26 9.66
C GLU A 44 12.60 3.53 10.93
N ASN A 45 11.38 2.99 10.93
CA ASN A 45 10.81 2.26 12.06
C ASN A 45 9.99 1.05 11.58
N THR A 46 10.61 -0.14 11.61
CA THR A 46 10.00 -1.39 11.14
C THR A 46 8.81 -1.87 11.98
N ASN A 47 8.56 -1.28 13.16
CA ASN A 47 7.35 -1.54 13.93
C ASN A 47 6.10 -0.94 13.26
N ILE A 48 6.26 0.00 12.31
CA ILE A 48 5.15 0.57 11.56
C ILE A 48 4.97 -0.23 10.28
N ILE A 49 3.89 -1.02 10.25
CA ILE A 49 3.45 -1.76 9.08
C ILE A 49 2.46 -0.90 8.30
N PHE A 50 2.62 -0.81 6.98
CA PHE A 50 1.63 -0.20 6.09
C PHE A 50 0.70 -1.26 5.52
N TRP A 51 1.24 -2.41 5.11
CA TRP A 51 0.49 -3.58 4.64
C TRP A 51 1.30 -4.87 4.77
N THR A 52 0.66 -6.04 4.66
CA THR A 52 1.33 -7.35 4.75
C THR A 52 0.58 -8.42 3.97
N GLY A 53 1.16 -9.61 3.87
CA GLY A 53 0.57 -10.76 3.16
C GLY A 53 0.96 -10.81 1.68
N TRP A 54 1.95 -10.02 1.27
CA TRP A 54 2.44 -9.98 -0.10
C TRP A 54 3.75 -10.76 -0.24
N LYS A 55 4.06 -11.21 -1.46
CA LYS A 55 5.39 -11.71 -1.80
C LYS A 55 6.35 -10.56 -2.12
N GLN A 56 7.65 -10.83 -2.07
CA GLN A 56 8.68 -9.80 -2.27
C GLN A 56 8.56 -9.10 -3.64
N GLU A 57 8.18 -9.83 -4.68
CA GLU A 57 8.03 -9.27 -6.03
C GLU A 57 6.87 -8.27 -6.11
N ALA A 58 5.78 -8.49 -5.38
CA ALA A 58 4.65 -7.56 -5.31
C ALA A 58 5.04 -6.28 -4.55
N ILE A 59 5.79 -6.42 -3.45
CA ILE A 59 6.37 -5.28 -2.72
C ILE A 59 7.30 -4.47 -3.64
N ASN A 60 8.16 -5.14 -4.40
CA ASN A 60 9.12 -4.49 -5.29
C ASN A 60 8.44 -3.62 -6.34
N ILE A 61 7.30 -4.05 -6.89
CA ILE A 61 6.50 -3.25 -7.84
C ILE A 61 6.16 -1.89 -7.23
N MET A 62 5.66 -1.85 -6.00
CA MET A 62 5.28 -0.62 -5.32
C MET A 62 6.49 0.24 -4.93
N VAL A 63 7.56 -0.39 -4.43
CA VAL A 63 8.82 0.29 -4.10
C VAL A 63 9.41 0.97 -5.34
N GLU A 64 9.39 0.31 -6.50
CA GLU A 64 9.87 0.90 -7.75
C GLU A 64 9.00 2.09 -8.19
N LEU A 65 7.67 2.01 -8.06
CA LEU A 65 6.77 3.14 -8.37
C LEU A 65 6.99 4.36 -7.45
N LEU A 66 7.25 4.12 -6.16
CA LEU A 66 7.58 5.16 -5.18
C LEU A 66 8.95 5.78 -5.46
N ASN A 67 9.96 4.96 -5.76
CA ASN A 67 11.32 5.42 -6.07
C ASN A 67 11.38 6.20 -7.39
N ASP A 68 10.63 5.76 -8.40
CA ASP A 68 10.45 6.47 -9.67
C ASP A 68 9.66 7.79 -9.50
N LYS A 69 9.17 8.10 -8.28
CA LYS A 69 8.36 9.27 -7.96
C LYS A 69 7.08 9.36 -8.80
N LYS A 70 6.56 8.23 -9.30
CA LYS A 70 5.31 8.16 -10.06
C LYS A 70 4.10 8.30 -9.15
N ILE A 71 4.21 7.73 -7.96
CA ILE A 71 3.20 7.80 -6.91
C ILE A 71 3.83 8.32 -5.62
N VAL A 72 2.99 8.87 -4.75
CA VAL A 72 3.33 9.18 -3.36
C VAL A 72 2.41 8.39 -2.43
N MET A 73 2.90 8.10 -1.24
CA MET A 73 2.20 7.38 -0.19
C MET A 73 2.02 8.32 1.00
N GLU A 74 0.81 8.38 1.55
CA GLU A 74 0.48 9.22 2.69
C GLU A 74 -0.46 8.52 3.67
N PRO A 75 -0.39 8.82 4.98
CA PRO A 75 -1.36 8.34 5.95
C PRO A 75 -2.78 8.69 5.52
N CYS A 76 -3.73 7.79 5.77
CA CYS A 76 -5.11 7.96 5.38
C CYS A 76 -6.08 7.50 6.48
N GLU A 77 -7.35 7.87 6.35
CA GLU A 77 -8.39 7.47 7.30
C GLU A 77 -8.67 5.97 7.23
N LEU A 78 -8.85 5.34 8.39
CA LEU A 78 -9.17 3.90 8.50
C LEU A 78 -10.40 3.50 7.67
N LEU A 79 -11.38 4.41 7.53
CA LEU A 79 -12.62 4.17 6.79
C LEU A 79 -12.39 3.69 5.35
N ILE A 80 -11.30 4.13 4.71
CA ILE A 80 -10.94 3.73 3.34
C ILE A 80 -10.80 2.21 3.24
N TYR A 81 -10.14 1.57 4.21
CA TYR A 81 -9.97 0.11 4.23
C TYR A 81 -11.23 -0.63 4.67
N LEU A 82 -12.02 -0.02 5.57
CA LEU A 82 -13.25 -0.63 6.07
C LEU A 82 -14.35 -0.74 5.01
N VAL A 83 -14.40 0.19 4.05
CA VAL A 83 -15.32 0.13 2.90
C VAL A 83 -15.09 -1.14 2.08
N ASP A 84 -13.83 -1.56 1.93
CA ASP A 84 -13.45 -2.80 1.25
C ASP A 84 -13.49 -4.04 2.18
N GLY A 85 -13.91 -3.87 3.44
CA GLY A 85 -14.03 -4.96 4.41
C GLY A 85 -12.70 -5.56 4.88
N LYS A 86 -11.55 -4.93 4.58
CA LYS A 86 -10.22 -5.42 4.97
C LYS A 86 -9.58 -4.54 6.03
N ARG A 87 -8.75 -5.14 6.89
CA ARG A 87 -7.90 -4.44 7.87
C ARG A 87 -6.79 -5.34 8.39
N LEU A 88 -5.70 -4.76 8.89
CA LEU A 88 -4.73 -5.51 9.67
C LEU A 88 -5.22 -5.68 11.11
N LYS A 89 -4.95 -6.85 11.70
CA LYS A 89 -5.21 -7.15 13.11
C LYS A 89 -4.05 -6.63 13.98
N LEU A 90 -3.80 -5.32 13.92
CA LEU A 90 -2.75 -4.61 14.66
C LEU A 90 -3.31 -3.32 15.28
N PRO A 91 -2.70 -2.78 16.35
CA PRO A 91 -3.00 -1.43 16.83
C PRO A 91 -2.86 -0.40 15.71
N ILE A 92 -3.80 0.55 15.62
CA ILE A 92 -3.88 1.52 14.53
C ILE A 92 -3.24 2.83 14.95
N LEU A 93 -2.40 3.40 14.09
CA LEU A 93 -1.82 4.72 14.26
C LEU A 93 -2.45 5.74 13.30
N ASN A 94 -2.38 7.01 13.72
CA ASN A 94 -2.68 8.16 12.85
C ASN A 94 -1.39 8.85 12.37
N LYS A 95 -0.28 8.70 13.11
CA LYS A 95 1.01 9.33 12.80
C LYS A 95 2.17 8.37 13.11
N PRO A 96 3.26 8.39 12.32
CA PRO A 96 4.42 7.52 12.57
C PRO A 96 5.09 7.74 13.93
N SER A 97 5.07 8.96 14.46
CA SER A 97 5.72 9.35 15.72
C SER A 97 5.18 8.59 16.95
N ASP A 98 3.97 8.04 16.85
CA ASP A 98 3.25 7.46 17.98
C ASP A 98 3.57 5.96 18.16
N ALA A 99 4.38 5.39 17.25
CA ALA A 99 4.74 3.99 17.23
C ALA A 99 5.68 3.59 18.37
N LYS A 100 5.17 2.78 19.31
CA LYS A 100 5.95 2.19 20.42
C LYS A 100 6.15 0.67 20.27
N GLU A 101 5.24 0.03 19.55
CA GLU A 101 5.18 -1.41 19.32
C GLU A 101 4.70 -1.67 17.88
N LEU A 102 4.61 -2.95 17.49
CA LEU A 102 4.15 -3.35 16.16
C LEU A 102 2.72 -2.85 15.94
N CYS A 103 2.55 -2.01 14.93
CA CYS A 103 1.32 -1.28 14.67
C CYS A 103 1.08 -1.14 13.16
N TRP A 104 -0.16 -0.82 12.81
CA TRP A 104 -0.58 -0.53 11.45
C TRP A 104 -0.83 0.95 11.28
N LEU A 105 -0.20 1.56 10.28
CA LEU A 105 -0.55 2.89 9.80
C LEU A 105 -1.24 2.74 8.43
N PRO A 106 -2.56 2.96 8.34
CA PRO A 106 -3.25 2.96 7.07
C PRO A 106 -2.69 4.05 6.16
N VAL A 107 -2.40 3.70 4.92
CA VAL A 107 -1.90 4.63 3.92
C VAL A 107 -2.67 4.48 2.62
N SER A 108 -2.66 5.55 1.84
CA SER A 108 -3.20 5.58 0.49
C SER A 108 -2.18 6.14 -0.50
N PHE A 109 -2.44 5.91 -1.78
CA PHE A 109 -1.59 6.34 -2.89
C PHE A 109 -2.28 7.38 -3.76
N LYS A 110 -1.48 8.30 -4.30
CA LYS A 110 -1.89 9.25 -5.34
C LYS A 110 -0.72 9.52 -6.29
N ILE A 111 -1.02 10.10 -7.45
CA ILE A 111 0.02 10.54 -8.38
C ILE A 111 0.79 11.71 -7.75
N LYS A 112 2.10 11.73 -7.97
CA LYS A 112 2.92 12.85 -7.54
C LYS A 112 2.62 14.11 -8.35
N GLY A 113 2.27 15.20 -7.67
CA GLY A 113 2.15 16.53 -8.29
C GLY A 113 0.82 16.81 -8.99
N VAL A 114 -0.22 16.02 -8.69
CA VAL A 114 -1.62 16.32 -9.00
C VAL A 114 -2.29 16.87 -7.76
#